data_AF-A0A9E2KDX2-F1
#
_entry.id   AF-A0A9E2KDX2-F1
#
_cell.length_a   1.000
_cell.length_b   1.000
_cell.length_c   1.000
_cell.angle_alpha   90.00
_cell.angle_beta   90.00
_cell.angle_gamma   90.00
#
_symmetry.space_group_name_H-M   'P 1'
#
loop_
_entity.id
_entity.type
_entity.pdbx_description
1 polymer ?
#
loop_
_entity_poly.entity_id
_entity_poly.type
_entity_poly.pdbx_seq_one_letter_code
_entity_poly.pdbx_strand_id
1 'polypeptide(L)'
;MLTTATSRQLLELLQICDSNFPVGAFSHSYGMETYLRDDIIKDKETFEAYIKVYLKGQFMYTDGLAIRLVYEALNANQLDKLWEIDRQITVQSMARETREGTKKVGQRMLQMILDLYDNDILKNYQE
;
A
#
# COMPACT_ATOMS: atom_id res chain seq x y z
N MET A 1 33.51 -2.41 3.37
CA MET A 1 32.83 -3.57 2.74
C MET A 1 31.41 -3.62 3.30
N LEU A 2 30.46 -2.93 2.67
CA LEU A 2 29.04 -3.23 2.89
C LEU A 2 28.80 -4.57 2.18
N THR A 3 28.44 -5.58 2.96
CA THR A 3 28.30 -6.97 2.53
C THR A 3 27.22 -7.08 1.45
N THR A 4 27.46 -7.91 0.45
CA THR A 4 26.61 -8.14 -0.74
C THR A 4 25.15 -8.53 -0.41
N ALA A 5 24.88 -9.01 0.81
CA ALA A 5 23.54 -9.28 1.30
C ALA A 5 22.71 -8.00 1.54
N THR A 6 23.30 -6.98 2.18
CA THR A 6 22.66 -5.66 2.39
C THR A 6 22.40 -4.95 1.06
N SER A 7 23.26 -5.14 0.04
CA SER A 7 23.01 -4.56 -1.28
C SER A 7 21.86 -5.24 -2.00
N ARG A 8 21.67 -6.56 -1.85
CA ARG A 8 20.58 -7.28 -2.52
C ARG A 8 19.22 -6.91 -1.93
N GLN A 9 19.07 -6.94 -0.60
CA GLN A 9 17.81 -6.56 0.07
C GLN A 9 17.41 -5.12 -0.25
N LEU A 10 18.39 -4.22 -0.33
CA LEU A 10 18.15 -2.84 -0.73
C LEU A 10 17.66 -2.74 -2.20
N LEU A 11 18.27 -3.50 -3.12
CA LEU A 11 17.84 -3.51 -4.52
C LEU A 11 16.44 -4.10 -4.68
N GLU A 12 16.09 -5.13 -3.92
CA GLU A 12 14.75 -5.73 -3.90
C GLU A 12 13.71 -4.72 -3.37
N LEU A 13 14.04 -4.00 -2.30
CA LEU A 13 13.20 -2.91 -1.79
C LEU A 13 13.01 -1.81 -2.84
N LEU A 14 14.10 -1.36 -3.47
CA LEU A 14 14.05 -0.33 -4.51
C LEU A 14 13.21 -0.77 -5.71
N GLN A 15 13.31 -2.05 -6.11
CA GLN A 15 12.52 -2.60 -7.21
C GLN A 15 11.03 -2.57 -6.91
N ILE A 16 10.61 -2.96 -5.70
CA ILE A 16 9.20 -2.99 -5.29
C ILE A 16 8.65 -1.56 -5.12
N CYS A 17 9.48 -0.61 -4.69
CA CYS A 17 9.12 0.80 -4.54
C CYS A 17 9.21 1.62 -5.84
N ASP A 18 9.64 1.02 -6.95
CA ASP A 18 9.74 1.72 -8.24
C ASP A 18 8.35 2.05 -8.77
N SER A 19 8.15 3.30 -9.22
CA SER A 19 6.92 3.74 -9.89
C SER A 19 6.55 2.93 -11.14
N ASN A 20 7.53 2.27 -11.77
CA ASN A 20 7.34 1.41 -12.92
C ASN A 20 7.00 -0.05 -12.53
N PHE A 21 6.91 -0.37 -11.24
CA PHE A 21 6.49 -1.69 -10.78
C PHE A 21 5.02 -1.93 -11.20
N PRO A 22 4.70 -3.03 -11.91
CA PRO A 22 3.49 -3.13 -12.73
C PRO A 22 2.24 -3.56 -11.92
N VAL A 23 1.89 -2.75 -10.91
CA VAL A 23 0.75 -2.96 -10.01
C VAL A 23 -0.49 -2.13 -10.37
N GLY A 24 -0.38 -1.23 -11.34
CA GLY A 24 -1.51 -0.42 -11.81
C GLY A 24 -1.93 0.72 -10.87
N ALA A 25 -1.12 1.05 -9.87
CA ALA A 25 -1.43 2.08 -8.87
C ALA A 25 -1.57 3.50 -9.46
N PHE A 26 -0.98 3.76 -10.64
CA PHE A 26 -1.03 5.07 -11.33
C PHE A 26 -2.45 5.52 -11.67
N SER A 27 -3.41 4.60 -11.79
CA SER A 27 -4.80 4.92 -12.15
C SER A 27 -5.68 5.34 -10.96
N HIS A 28 -5.10 5.49 -9.75
CA HIS A 28 -5.87 5.77 -8.54
C HIS A 28 -5.37 7.03 -7.83
N SER A 29 -6.19 8.08 -7.86
CA SER A 29 -5.89 9.39 -7.25
C SER A 29 -6.36 9.54 -5.80
N TYR A 30 -7.03 8.53 -5.25
CA TYR A 30 -7.53 8.50 -3.86
C TYR A 30 -8.34 9.75 -3.46
N GLY A 31 -9.15 10.27 -4.39
CA GLY A 31 -10.01 11.44 -4.16
C GLY A 31 -9.38 12.79 -4.53
N MET A 32 -8.07 12.84 -4.80
CA MET A 32 -7.37 14.07 -5.21
C MET A 32 -8.00 14.74 -6.43
N GLU A 33 -8.51 13.96 -7.39
CA GLU A 33 -9.20 14.47 -8.57
C GLU A 33 -10.40 15.38 -8.24
N THR A 34 -11.09 15.12 -7.13
CA THR A 34 -12.21 15.97 -6.70
C THR A 34 -11.68 17.33 -6.22
N TYR A 35 -10.61 17.33 -5.43
CA TYR A 35 -9.97 18.56 -4.97
C TYR A 35 -9.39 19.41 -6.10
N LEU A 36 -8.90 18.77 -7.17
CA LEU A 36 -8.46 19.45 -8.40
C LEU A 36 -9.65 20.05 -9.16
N ARG A 37 -10.73 19.26 -9.33
CA ARG A 37 -11.94 19.71 -10.03
C ARG A 37 -12.62 20.89 -9.34
N ASP A 38 -12.60 20.91 -8.01
CA ASP A 38 -13.23 21.94 -7.18
C ASP A 38 -12.32 23.17 -6.96
N ASP A 39 -11.17 23.25 -7.64
CA ASP A 39 -10.17 24.34 -7.54
C ASP A 39 -9.62 24.55 -6.10
N ILE A 40 -9.67 23.49 -5.28
CA ILE A 40 -9.09 23.49 -3.93
C ILE A 40 -7.58 23.31 -4.01
N ILE A 41 -7.12 22.38 -4.85
CA ILE A 41 -5.70 22.22 -5.20
C ILE A 41 -5.45 22.96 -6.51
N LYS A 42 -4.72 24.06 -6.45
CA LYS A 42 -4.49 24.95 -7.62
C LYS A 42 -3.05 25.44 -7.77
N ASP A 43 -2.24 25.24 -6.75
CA ASP A 43 -0.84 25.64 -6.70
C ASP A 43 -0.04 24.70 -5.78
N LYS A 44 1.25 24.96 -5.66
CA LYS A 44 2.17 24.17 -4.85
C LYS A 44 1.75 24.18 -3.37
N GLU A 45 1.35 25.34 -2.87
CA GLU A 45 1.03 25.57 -1.47
C GLU A 45 -0.25 24.81 -1.05
N THR A 46 -1.29 24.85 -1.88
CA THR A 46 -2.55 24.12 -1.69
C THR A 46 -2.36 22.61 -1.87
N PHE A 47 -1.50 22.17 -2.80
CA PHE A 47 -1.13 20.76 -2.92
C PHE A 47 -0.38 20.24 -1.69
N GLU A 48 0.57 21.00 -1.16
CA GLU A 48 1.29 20.66 0.07
C GLU A 48 0.32 20.55 1.27
N ALA A 49 -0.65 21.46 1.36
CA ALA A 49 -1.69 21.40 2.38
C ALA A 49 -2.53 20.12 2.24
N TYR A 50 -2.95 19.76 1.03
CA TYR A 50 -3.67 18.52 0.75
C TYR A 50 -2.87 17.29 1.19
N ILE A 51 -1.60 17.17 0.79
CA ILE A 51 -0.74 16.03 1.18
C ILE A 51 -0.64 15.93 2.71
N LYS A 52 -0.44 17.05 3.42
CA LYS A 52 -0.33 17.03 4.89
C LYS A 52 -1.62 16.52 5.54
N VAL A 53 -2.77 16.94 5.04
CA VAL A 53 -4.08 16.46 5.52
C VAL A 53 -4.27 14.98 5.20
N TYR A 54 -3.96 14.56 3.97
CA TYR A 54 -4.03 13.16 3.56
C TYR A 54 -3.16 12.26 4.46
N LEU A 55 -1.90 12.66 4.69
CA LEU A 55 -0.95 11.88 5.49
C LEU A 55 -1.39 11.76 6.95
N LYS A 56 -1.83 12.86 7.56
CA LYS A 56 -2.24 12.88 8.98
C LYS A 56 -3.63 12.33 9.23
N GLY A 57 -4.51 12.39 8.24
CA GLY A 57 -5.89 11.93 8.30
C GLY A 57 -6.00 10.51 7.76
N GLN A 58 -6.09 10.37 6.45
CA GLN A 58 -6.41 9.08 5.83
C GLN A 58 -5.27 8.06 6.01
N PHE A 59 -4.06 8.38 5.55
CA PHE A 59 -2.96 7.41 5.49
C PHE A 59 -2.57 6.88 6.88
N MET A 60 -2.38 7.77 7.86
CA MET A 60 -1.91 7.38 9.20
C MET A 60 -2.83 6.37 9.89
N TYR A 61 -4.15 6.54 9.79
CA TYR A 61 -5.13 5.69 10.49
C TYR A 61 -5.65 4.52 9.66
N THR A 62 -5.25 4.42 8.38
CA THR A 62 -5.60 3.29 7.50
C THR A 62 -4.34 2.52 7.13
N ASP A 63 -3.74 2.79 5.97
CA ASP A 63 -2.58 2.06 5.44
C ASP A 63 -1.40 2.04 6.42
N GLY A 64 -1.07 3.19 7.02
CA GLY A 64 0.02 3.30 7.98
C GLY A 64 -0.18 2.45 9.24
N LEU A 65 -1.41 2.47 9.79
CA LEU A 65 -1.77 1.64 10.93
C LEU A 65 -1.80 0.15 10.55
N ALA A 66 -2.37 -0.18 9.40
CA ALA A 66 -2.41 -1.54 8.89
C ALA A 66 -1.01 -2.15 8.71
N ILE A 67 -0.08 -1.41 8.11
CA ILE A 67 1.32 -1.83 7.95
C ILE A 67 1.94 -2.16 9.30
N ARG A 68 1.73 -1.29 10.30
CA ARG A 68 2.21 -1.53 11.66
C ARG A 68 1.60 -2.79 12.27
N LEU A 69 0.28 -2.95 12.19
CA LEU A 69 -0.42 -4.09 12.78
C LEU A 69 -0.02 -5.41 12.12
N VAL A 70 0.14 -5.44 10.80
CA VAL A 70 0.65 -6.61 10.06
C VAL A 70 2.08 -6.94 10.49
N TYR A 71 2.95 -5.94 10.61
CA TYR A 71 4.32 -6.14 11.07
C TYR A 71 4.38 -6.71 12.49
N GLU A 72 3.59 -6.17 13.41
CA GLU A 72 3.48 -6.69 14.79
C GLU A 72 2.92 -8.12 14.82
N ALA A 73 1.90 -8.42 14.00
CA ALA A 73 1.32 -9.76 13.90
C ALA A 73 2.32 -10.79 13.36
N LEU A 74 3.10 -10.43 12.32
CA LEU A 74 4.16 -11.28 11.78
C LEU A 74 5.24 -11.58 12.82
N ASN A 75 5.69 -10.58 13.58
CA ASN A 75 6.68 -10.78 14.66
C ASN A 75 6.15 -11.65 15.80
N ALA A 76 4.85 -11.62 16.06
CA ALA A 76 4.19 -12.46 17.06
C ALA A 76 3.75 -13.84 16.51
N ASN A 77 4.05 -14.14 15.23
CA ASN A 77 3.62 -15.35 14.52
C ASN A 77 2.09 -15.57 14.53
N GLN A 78 1.32 -14.48 14.46
CA GLN A 78 -0.15 -14.46 14.48
C GLN A 78 -0.70 -14.28 13.06
N LEU A 79 -0.49 -15.28 12.20
CA LEU A 79 -0.82 -15.18 10.76
C LEU A 79 -2.30 -14.91 10.52
N ASP A 80 -3.21 -15.48 11.31
CA ASP A 80 -4.67 -15.28 11.17
C ASP A 80 -5.08 -13.79 11.19
N LYS A 81 -4.30 -12.94 11.86
CA LYS A 81 -4.55 -11.50 11.91
C LYS A 81 -4.38 -10.81 10.57
N LEU A 82 -3.63 -11.36 9.62
CA LEU A 82 -3.46 -10.77 8.29
C LEU A 82 -4.81 -10.67 7.56
N TRP A 83 -5.59 -11.75 7.54
CA TRP A 83 -6.94 -11.74 6.95
C TRP A 83 -7.91 -10.86 7.74
N GLU A 84 -7.78 -10.79 9.06
CA GLU A 84 -8.59 -9.88 9.87
C GLU A 84 -8.33 -8.42 9.47
N ILE A 85 -7.05 -8.03 9.38
CA ILE A 85 -6.65 -6.67 9.03
C ILE A 85 -7.04 -6.34 7.58
N ASP A 86 -6.79 -7.23 6.61
CA ASP A 86 -7.22 -7.07 5.22
C ASP A 86 -8.74 -6.87 5.10
N ARG A 87 -9.50 -7.71 5.82
CA ARG A 87 -10.96 -7.57 5.88
C ARG A 87 -11.37 -6.23 6.49
N GLN A 88 -10.73 -5.80 7.58
CA GLN A 88 -11.05 -4.54 8.25
C GLN A 88 -10.82 -3.34 7.32
N ILE A 89 -9.67 -3.26 6.64
CA ILE A 89 -9.39 -2.18 5.67
C ILE A 89 -10.40 -2.20 4.53
N THR A 90 -10.71 -3.39 4.02
CA THR A 90 -11.67 -3.57 2.94
C THR A 90 -13.07 -3.09 3.32
N VAL A 91 -13.59 -3.46 4.51
CA VAL A 91 -14.94 -3.05 4.93
C VAL A 91 -15.02 -1.59 5.37
N GLN A 92 -13.92 -1.01 5.84
CA GLN A 92 -13.84 0.40 6.22
C GLN A 92 -13.68 1.33 5.00
N SER A 93 -13.21 0.82 3.87
CA SER A 93 -13.16 1.56 2.61
C SER A 93 -14.57 1.74 2.04
N MET A 94 -15.21 2.86 2.40
CA MET A 94 -16.61 3.15 2.05
C MET A 94 -16.82 3.34 0.54
N ALA A 95 -15.92 4.10 -0.09
CA ALA A 95 -16.00 4.41 -1.51
C ALA A 95 -15.73 3.13 -2.33
N ARG A 96 -16.74 2.72 -3.11
CA ARG A 96 -16.66 1.50 -3.93
C ARG A 96 -15.47 1.50 -4.88
N GLU A 97 -15.24 2.62 -5.56
CA GLU A 97 -14.14 2.78 -6.51
C GLU A 97 -12.78 2.63 -5.83
N THR A 98 -12.58 3.27 -4.67
CA THR A 98 -11.37 3.11 -3.87
C THR A 98 -11.18 1.66 -3.44
N ARG A 99 -12.23 1.02 -2.91
CA ARG A 99 -12.19 -0.38 -2.46
C ARG A 99 -11.86 -1.37 -3.58
N GLU A 100 -12.47 -1.20 -4.76
CA GLU A 100 -12.18 -2.05 -5.91
C GLU A 100 -10.78 -1.78 -6.48
N GLY A 101 -10.36 -0.51 -6.51
CA GLY A 101 -9.03 -0.10 -6.95
C GLY A 101 -7.91 -0.68 -6.07
N THR A 102 -7.99 -0.47 -4.75
CA THR A 102 -6.99 -0.99 -3.80
C THR A 102 -6.91 -2.51 -3.83
N LYS A 103 -8.06 -3.21 -3.95
CA LYS A 103 -8.07 -4.67 -4.09
C LYS A 103 -7.34 -5.14 -5.35
N LYS A 104 -7.58 -4.49 -6.50
CA LYS A 104 -6.90 -4.83 -7.76
C LYS A 104 -5.39 -4.60 -7.67
N VAL A 105 -4.98 -3.45 -7.11
CA VAL A 105 -3.56 -3.11 -6.89
C VAL A 105 -2.91 -4.14 -5.97
N GLY A 106 -3.54 -4.49 -4.85
CA GLY A 106 -3.05 -5.49 -3.91
C GLY A 106 -2.92 -6.89 -4.52
N GLN A 107 -3.94 -7.36 -5.25
CA GLN A 107 -3.89 -8.64 -5.97
C GLN A 107 -2.77 -8.68 -7.00
N ARG A 108 -2.58 -7.59 -7.75
CA ARG A 108 -1.50 -7.52 -8.74
C ARG A 108 -0.13 -7.50 -8.06
N MET A 109 0.01 -6.77 -6.95
CA MET A 109 1.23 -6.75 -6.15
C MET A 109 1.57 -8.13 -5.61
N LEU A 110 0.59 -8.84 -5.02
CA LEU A 110 0.77 -10.20 -4.52
C LEU A 110 1.27 -11.15 -5.61
N GLN A 111 0.63 -11.13 -6.79
CA GLN A 111 1.06 -11.96 -7.92
C GLN A 111 2.49 -11.62 -8.35
N MET A 112 2.81 -10.33 -8.54
CA MET A 112 4.15 -9.91 -8.97
C MET A 112 5.24 -10.30 -7.94
N ILE A 113 4.95 -10.20 -6.65
CA ILE A 113 5.89 -10.61 -5.60
C ILE A 113 6.10 -12.12 -5.61
N LEU A 114 5.04 -12.92 -5.75
CA LEU A 114 5.14 -14.39 -5.83
C LEU A 114 5.83 -14.88 -7.11
N ASP A 115 5.74 -14.12 -8.21
CA ASP A 115 6.48 -14.41 -9.45
C ASP A 115 7.99 -14.14 -9.31
N LEU A 116 8.39 -13.21 -8.42
CA LEU A 116 9.78 -12.77 -8.24
C LEU A 116 10.48 -13.42 -7.04
N TYR A 117 9.74 -13.72 -5.98
CA TYR A 117 10.27 -14.14 -4.69
C TYR A 117 9.49 -15.32 -4.14
N ASP A 118 10.22 -16.28 -3.59
CA ASP A 118 9.63 -17.43 -2.91
C ASP A 118 9.28 -17.06 -1.46
N ASN A 119 7.98 -16.98 -1.15
CA ASN A 119 7.51 -16.58 0.18
C ASN A 119 6.27 -17.38 0.61
N ASP A 120 6.44 -18.27 1.59
CA ASP A 120 5.37 -19.17 2.03
C ASP A 120 4.21 -18.46 2.73
N ILE A 121 4.47 -17.36 3.43
CA ILE A 121 3.42 -16.55 4.07
C ILE A 121 2.50 -15.95 3.00
N LEU A 122 3.08 -15.39 1.93
CA LEU A 122 2.30 -14.79 0.84
C LEU A 122 1.59 -15.84 -0.01
N LYS A 123 2.17 -17.03 -0.20
CA LYS A 123 1.48 -18.15 -0.85
C LYS A 123 0.24 -18.55 -0.06
N ASN A 124 0.38 -18.70 1.26
CA ASN A 124 -0.74 -19.04 2.12
C ASN A 124 -1.79 -17.91 2.19
N TYR A 125 -1.36 -16.65 2.13
CA TYR A 125 -2.26 -15.50 2.06
C TYR A 125 -3.04 -15.40 0.73
N GLN A 126 -2.49 -15.95 -0.37
CA GLN A 126 -3.15 -15.95 -1.68
C GLN A 126 -4.34 -16.93 -1.75
N GLU A 127 -4.29 -18.02 -0.98
CA GLU A 127 -5.34 -19.05 -0.90
C GLU A 127 -6.65 -18.52 -0.28
#